data_AF-A0A4Y8LWN3-F1
#
_entry.id   AF-A0A4Y8LWN3-F1
#
_cell.length_a   1.000
_cell.length_b   1.000
_cell.length_c   1.000
_cell.angle_alpha   90.00
_cell.angle_beta   90.00
_cell.angle_gamma   90.00
#
_symmetry.space_group_name_H-M   'P 1'
#
loop_
_entity.id
_entity.type
_entity.pdbx_description
1 polymer ?
#
loop_
_entity_poly.entity_id
_entity_poly.type
_entity_poly.pdbx_seq_one_letter_code
_entity_poly.pdbx_strand_id
1 'polypeptide(L)' 'MLNQLESNYDCSNAGDDLHQLKQELEQLIGNGGDGLSEETNEIKNRLENQIHFIQNKCDIH' A
#
# COMPACT_ATOMS: atom_id res chain seq x y z
N MET A 1 3.67 7.32 -5.71
CA MET A 1 4.41 6.04 -5.72
C MET A 1 5.68 6.16 -4.90
N LEU A 2 5.62 5.74 -3.63
CA LEU A 2 6.79 5.56 -2.78
C LEU A 2 7.70 4.51 -3.45
N ASN A 3 8.73 4.97 -4.16
CA ASN A 3 9.76 4.09 -4.69
C ASN A 3 10.60 3.64 -3.50
N GLN A 4 10.41 2.38 -3.11
CA GLN A 4 11.14 1.70 -2.03
C GLN A 4 11.02 2.44 -0.70
N LEU A 5 10.10 1.99 0.15
CA LEU A 5 10.18 2.25 1.58
C LEU A 5 11.51 1.67 2.09
N GLU A 6 12.56 2.48 2.02
CA GLU A 6 13.87 2.17 2.58
C GLU A 6 13.71 2.04 4.10
N SER A 7 14.63 1.33 4.75
CA SER A 7 14.70 1.23 6.23
C SER A 7 14.75 2.59 6.94
N ASN A 8 14.78 3.72 6.23
CA ASN A 8 14.76 5.09 6.73
C ASN A 8 13.36 5.76 6.73
N TYR A 9 12.28 5.07 6.35
CA TYR A 9 10.92 5.61 6.47
C TYR A 9 10.61 6.21 7.86
N ASP A 10 10.04 7.41 7.89
CA ASP A 10 9.64 8.14 9.10
C ASP A 10 8.16 7.88 9.42
N CYS A 11 7.89 7.40 10.62
CA CYS A 11 6.55 7.05 11.09
C CYS A 11 5.67 8.25 11.45
N SER A 12 6.19 9.49 11.41
CA SER A 12 5.46 10.70 11.80
C SER A 12 4.17 10.93 11.01
N ASN A 13 4.10 10.47 9.76
CA ASN A 13 2.90 10.57 8.89
C ASN A 13 2.28 9.21 8.56
N ALA A 14 2.64 8.15 9.29
CA ALA A 14 2.23 6.78 8.96
C ALA A 14 0.71 6.59 8.95
N GLY A 15 -0.05 7.35 9.74
CA GLY A 15 -1.51 7.32 9.71
C GLY A 15 -2.09 7.78 8.37
N ASP A 16 -1.63 8.93 7.88
CA ASP A 16 -2.09 9.49 6.61
C ASP A 16 -1.61 8.64 5.42
N ASP A 17 -0.36 8.18 5.46
CA ASP A 17 0.21 7.31 4.43
C ASP A 17 -0.56 5.98 4.34
N LEU A 18 -0.89 5.36 5.48
CA LEU A 18 -1.72 4.15 5.50
C LEU A 18 -3.12 4.40 4.98
N HIS A 19 -3.73 5.55 5.27
CA HIS A 19 -5.05 5.89 4.76
C HIS A 19 -5.03 6.02 3.23
N GLN A 20 -4.03 6.72 2.69
CA GLN A 20 -3.85 6.88 1.24
C GLN A 20 -3.61 5.53 0.56
N LEU A 21 -2.69 4.70 1.08
CA LEU A 21 -2.37 3.39 0.51
C LEU A 21 -3.58 2.45 0.52
N LYS A 22 -4.38 2.46 1.59
CA LYS A 22 -5.63 1.67 1.67
C LYS A 22 -6.65 2.16 0.65
N GLN A 23 -6.82 3.47 0.51
CA GLN A 23 -7.73 4.04 -0.48
C GLN A 23 -7.29 3.69 -1.91
N GLU A 24 -5.99 3.77 -2.23
CA GLU A 24 -5.45 3.34 -3.53
C GLU A 24 -5.74 1.86 -3.80
N LEU A 25 -5.57 1.00 -2.79
CA LEU A 25 -5.85 -0.43 -2.88
C LEU A 25 -7.35 -0.70 -3.13
N GLU A 26 -8.23 -0.03 -2.40
CA GLU A 26 -9.68 -0.14 -2.58
C GLU A 26 -10.13 0.34 -3.96
N GLN A 27 -9.56 1.45 -4.45
CA GLN A 27 -9.85 1.95 -5.80
C GLN A 27 -9.37 0.97 -6.88
N LEU A 28 -8.19 0.37 -6.69
CA LEU A 28 -7.63 -0.62 -7.62
C LEU A 28 -8.53 -1.86 -7.71
N ILE A 29 -9.00 -2.36 -6.56
CA ILE A 29 -9.90 -3.53 -6.49
C ILE A 29 -11.28 -3.17 -7.04
N GLY A 30 -11.82 -2.00 -6.68
CA GLY A 30 -13.13 -1.53 -7.13
C GLY A 30 -13.21 -1.30 -8.64
N ASN A 31 -12.11 -0.87 -9.26
CA ASN A 31 -12.01 -0.71 -10.71
C ASN A 31 -11.68 -2.02 -11.46
N GLY A 32 -11.26 -3.06 -10.75
CA GLY A 32 -10.70 -4.28 -11.32
C GLY A 32 -11.68 -5.33 -11.82
N GLY A 33 -12.90 -5.40 -11.26
CA GLY A 33 -13.90 -6.41 -11.61
C GLY A 33 -13.39 -7.88 -11.55
N ASP A 34 -14.21 -8.83 -12.02
CA ASP A 34 -13.85 -10.26 -12.20
C ASP A 34 -12.78 -10.41 -13.30
N GLY A 35 -11.54 -10.00 -13.03
CA GLY A 35 -10.43 -10.12 -13.99
C GLY A 35 -9.36 -9.05 -13.83
N LEU A 36 -8.81 -8.88 -12.64
CA LEU A 36 -7.59 -8.09 -12.44
C LEU A 36 -6.49 -8.65 -13.34
N SER A 37 -6.01 -7.84 -14.29
CA SER A 37 -4.88 -8.18 -15.15
C SER A 37 -3.61 -8.43 -14.31
N GLU A 38 -2.63 -9.13 -14.87
CA GLU A 38 -1.35 -9.42 -14.18
C GLU A 38 -0.70 -8.14 -13.65
N GLU A 39 -0.67 -7.08 -14.45
CA GLU A 39 -0.21 -5.74 -14.05
C GLU A 39 -1.00 -5.19 -12.84
N THR A 40 -2.32 -5.37 -12.82
CA THR A 40 -3.15 -4.88 -11.71
C THR A 40 -2.86 -5.67 -10.43
N ASN A 41 -2.60 -6.98 -10.54
CA ASN A 41 -2.19 -7.80 -9.40
C ASN A 41 -0.80 -7.40 -8.87
N GLU A 42 0.14 -7.05 -9.75
CA GLU A 42 1.45 -6.54 -9.32
C GLU A 42 1.32 -5.23 -8.54
N ILE A 43 0.50 -4.29 -9.01
CA ILE A 43 0.24 -3.03 -8.32
C ILE A 43 -0.43 -3.30 -6.96
N LYS A 44 -1.41 -4.20 -6.92
CA LYS A 44 -2.08 -4.63 -5.68
C LYS A 44 -1.06 -5.17 -4.67
N ASN A 45 -0.24 -6.14 -5.08
CA ASN A 45 0.79 -6.74 -4.24
C ASN A 45 1.78 -5.69 -3.73
N ARG A 46 2.15 -4.71 -4.57
CA ARG A 46 3.03 -3.62 -4.17
C ARG A 46 2.39 -2.74 -3.10
N LEU A 47 1.11 -2.41 -3.21
CA LEU A 47 0.38 -1.62 -2.19
C LEU A 47 0.27 -2.39 -0.87
N GLU A 48 -0.11 -3.66 -0.91
CA GLU A 48 -0.21 -4.52 0.28
C GLU A 48 1.12 -4.63 1.02
N ASN A 49 2.22 -4.83 0.29
CA ASN A 49 3.56 -4.88 0.88
C ASN A 49 3.96 -3.56 1.55
N GLN A 50 3.60 -2.41 0.96
CA GLN A 50 3.89 -1.10 1.56
C GLN A 50 3.09 -0.87 2.84
N ILE A 51 1.79 -1.24 2.84
CA ILE A 51 0.93 -1.17 4.02
C ILE A 51 1.52 -2.02 5.15
N HIS A 52 1.85 -3.28 4.87
CA HIS A 52 2.44 -4.18 5.85
C HIS A 52 3.78 -3.68 6.36
N PHE A 53 4.63 -3.11 5.50
CA PHE A 53 5.89 -2.53 5.93
C PHE A 53 5.68 -1.39 6.93
N ILE A 54 4.80 -0.44 6.62
CA ILE A 54 4.52 0.71 7.50
C ILE A 54 3.91 0.24 8.82
N GLN A 55 2.92 -0.66 8.77
CA GLN A 55 2.31 -1.24 9.97
C GLN A 55 3.34 -1.89 10.89
N ASN A 56 4.20 -2.76 10.35
CA ASN A 56 5.22 -3.44 11.13
C ASN A 56 6.31 -2.49 11.64
N LYS A 57 6.77 -1.55 10.80
CA LYS A 57 7.86 -0.64 11.16
C LYS A 57 7.43 0.37 12.22
N CYS A 58 6.20 0.86 12.13
CA CYS A 58 5.68 1.89 13.01
C CYS A 58 4.84 1.35 14.17
N ASP A 59 4.75 0.01 14.31
CA ASP A 59 3.97 -0.67 15.35
C ASP A 59 2.49 -0.25 15.34
N ILE A 60 1.90 -0.18 14.14
CA ILE A 60 0.51 0.22 13.90
C ILE A 60 -0.29 -1.02 13.49
N HIS A 61 -1.32 -1.38 14.27
CA HIS A 61 -2.21 -2.53 14.03
C HIS A 61 -3.64 -2.11 13.74
#